data_AF-A0A482YXP3-F1
#
_entry.id   AF-A0A482YXP3-F1
#
_cell.length_a   1.000
_cell.length_b   1.000
_cell.length_c   1.000
_cell.angle_alpha   90.00
_cell.angle_beta   90.00
_cell.angle_gamma   90.00
#
_symmetry.space_group_name_H-M   'P 1'
#
loop_
_entity.id
_entity.type
_entity.pdbx_description
1 polymer ?
#
loop_
_entity_poly.entity_id
_entity_poly.type
_entity_poly.pdbx_seq_one_letter_code
_entity_poly.pdbx_strand_id
1 'polypeptide(L)'
;MNDKILDLELGNAVIKAIGIGELGESAINYLSVNKLKGITLYSRAGSEANSQINDADLLFLIVDKNGINDLMRIAKISNGLNILTIALIKSEKSDVIDDLKKAVDSFILLTDVTQ
;
A
#
# COMPACT_ATOMS: atom_id res chain seq x y z
N MET A 1 -14.83 -32.36 18.20
CA MET A 1 -14.76 -31.22 17.26
C MET A 1 -13.29 -30.87 17.16
N ASN A 2 -12.66 -31.19 16.03
CA ASN A 2 -11.28 -30.78 15.80
C ASN A 2 -11.32 -29.32 15.41
N ASP A 3 -10.76 -28.46 16.26
CA ASP A 3 -10.45 -27.09 15.90
C ASP A 3 -9.50 -27.15 14.69
N LYS A 4 -10.06 -26.88 13.50
CA LYS A 4 -9.25 -26.54 12.34
C LYS A 4 -8.58 -25.22 12.69
N ILE A 5 -7.39 -25.31 13.25
CA ILE A 5 -6.40 -24.24 13.14
C ILE A 5 -6.32 -23.96 11.65
N LEU A 6 -6.84 -22.80 11.24
CA LEU A 6 -6.49 -22.20 9.97
C LEU A 6 -4.98 -21.98 10.06
N ASP A 7 -4.23 -22.98 9.62
CA ASP A 7 -2.83 -22.81 9.22
C ASP A 7 -2.89 -21.88 8.02
N LEU A 8 -3.04 -20.58 8.30
CA LEU A 8 -2.72 -19.54 7.34
C LEU A 8 -1.24 -19.82 7.05
N GLU A 9 -0.94 -20.29 5.84
CA GLU A 9 0.42 -20.44 5.32
C GLU A 9 1.11 -19.06 5.20
N LEU A 10 1.20 -18.33 6.32
CA LEU A 10 1.85 -17.03 6.48
C LEU A 10 3.36 -17.11 6.21
N GLY A 11 3.90 -18.32 6.00
CA GLY A 11 5.31 -18.55 5.72
C GLY A 11 5.79 -17.92 4.42
N ASN A 12 4.90 -17.58 3.48
CA ASN A 12 5.29 -17.15 2.12
C ASN A 12 4.59 -15.87 1.61
N ALA A 13 3.93 -15.09 2.47
CA ALA A 13 3.22 -13.90 2.00
C ALA A 13 4.17 -12.92 1.28
N VAL A 14 3.86 -12.59 0.03
CA VAL A 14 4.60 -11.62 -0.79
C VAL A 14 4.11 -10.22 -0.42
N ILE A 15 4.90 -9.54 0.41
CA ILE A 15 4.59 -8.17 0.84
C ILE A 15 5.32 -7.18 -0.06
N LYS A 16 4.58 -6.20 -0.58
CA LYS A 16 5.12 -5.12 -1.41
C LYS A 16 4.71 -3.76 -0.86
N ALA A 17 5.57 -2.77 -1.04
CA ALA A 17 5.27 -1.39 -0.68
C ALA A 17 5.64 -0.44 -1.82
N ILE A 18 4.72 0.46 -2.16
CA ILE A 18 4.93 1.55 -3.13
C ILE A 18 4.85 2.87 -2.37
N GLY A 19 5.94 3.63 -2.39
CA GLY A 19 5.99 5.01 -1.97
C GLY A 19 5.72 5.95 -3.15
N ILE A 20 4.84 6.94 -2.99
CA ILE A 20 4.59 7.97 -4.01
C ILE A 20 4.70 9.36 -3.36
N GLY A 21 5.51 10.22 -3.97
CA GLY A 21 5.77 11.57 -3.46
C GLY A 21 6.70 11.56 -2.24
N GLU A 22 6.90 12.71 -1.62
CA GLU A 22 7.96 12.90 -0.62
C GLU A 22 7.81 11.99 0.60
N LEU A 23 6.58 11.85 1.10
CA LEU A 23 6.28 11.00 2.25
C LEU A 23 6.49 9.52 1.91
N GLY A 24 6.04 9.11 0.72
CA GLY A 24 6.23 7.74 0.24
C GLY A 24 7.70 7.40 0.04
N GLU A 25 8.46 8.26 -0.64
CA GLU A 25 9.90 8.10 -0.86
C GLU A 25 10.66 8.06 0.47
N SER A 26 10.33 8.94 1.41
CA SER A 26 10.92 8.95 2.76
C SER A 26 10.64 7.64 3.51
N ALA A 27 9.40 7.14 3.48
CA ALA A 27 9.04 5.87 4.11
C ALA A 27 9.78 4.69 3.48
N ILE A 28 9.84 4.62 2.14
CA ILE A 28 10.57 3.56 1.42
C ILE A 28 12.06 3.62 1.74
N ASN A 29 12.67 4.80 1.76
CA ASN A 29 14.06 4.98 2.14
C ASN A 29 14.31 4.52 3.58
N TYR A 30 13.44 4.88 4.52
CA TYR A 30 13.53 4.42 5.90
C TYR A 30 13.47 2.89 6.00
N LEU A 31 12.51 2.24 5.33
CA LEU A 31 12.36 0.78 5.32
C LEU A 31 13.59 0.09 4.71
N SER A 32 14.12 0.66 3.63
CA SER A 32 15.33 0.17 2.95
C SER A 32 16.58 0.27 3.85
N VAL A 33 16.81 1.44 4.48
CA VAL A 33 17.93 1.67 5.40
C VAL A 33 17.89 0.72 6.59
N ASN A 34 16.69 0.46 7.13
CA ASN A 34 16.51 -0.45 8.26
C ASN A 34 16.50 -1.94 7.88
N LYS A 35 16.69 -2.28 6.59
CA LYS A 35 16.77 -3.64 6.07
C LYS A 35 15.61 -4.53 6.51
N LEU A 36 14.39 -4.01 6.47
CA LEU A 36 13.21 -4.80 6.81
C LEU A 36 13.12 -6.00 5.85
N LYS A 37 13.21 -7.21 6.38
CA LYS A 37 13.19 -8.44 5.57
C LYS A 37 11.77 -8.76 5.11
N GLY A 38 11.66 -9.38 3.93
CA GLY A 38 10.39 -9.91 3.42
C GLY A 38 9.47 -8.89 2.77
N ILE A 39 9.95 -7.67 2.49
CA ILE A 39 9.18 -6.64 1.76
C ILE A 39 9.94 -6.22 0.51
N THR A 40 9.25 -6.20 -0.63
CA THR A 40 9.77 -5.58 -1.86
C THR A 40 9.33 -4.13 -1.94
N LEU A 41 10.28 -3.22 -2.16
CA LEU A 41 10.05 -1.78 -2.06
C LEU A 41 10.16 -1.10 -3.43
N TYR A 42 9.22 -0.21 -3.74
CA TYR A 42 9.20 0.59 -4.96
C TYR A 42 8.99 2.06 -4.61
N SER A 43 9.81 2.95 -5.17
CA SER A 43 9.71 4.40 -4.95
C SER A 43 8.82 5.12 -5.98
N ARG A 44 8.29 4.41 -6.99
CA ARG A 44 7.31 4.90 -7.95
C ARG A 44 6.70 3.75 -8.75
N ALA A 45 5.40 3.83 -9.01
CA ALA A 45 4.70 2.80 -9.78
C ALA A 45 4.49 3.12 -11.26
N GLY A 46 4.39 4.40 -11.66
CA GLY A 46 4.40 4.82 -13.07
C GLY A 46 3.61 3.91 -14.03
N SER A 47 4.09 3.71 -15.25
CA SER A 47 3.49 2.74 -16.20
C SER A 47 3.64 1.27 -15.77
N GLU A 48 4.52 0.97 -14.81
CA GLU A 48 4.95 -0.38 -14.44
C GLU A 48 4.19 -0.97 -13.25
N ALA A 49 3.21 -0.24 -12.70
CA ALA A 49 2.48 -0.60 -11.49
C ALA A 49 1.97 -2.05 -11.50
N ASN A 50 1.41 -2.49 -12.63
CA ASN A 50 0.87 -3.84 -12.75
C ASN A 50 1.95 -4.92 -12.61
N SER A 51 3.08 -4.77 -13.33
CA SER A 51 4.22 -5.70 -13.20
C SER A 51 4.86 -5.65 -11.81
N GLN A 52 4.78 -4.51 -11.12
CA GLN A 52 5.36 -4.38 -9.78
C GLN A 52 4.53 -5.09 -8.70
N ILE A 53 3.21 -5.30 -8.89
CA ILE A 53 2.31 -5.81 -7.83
C ILE A 53 1.66 -7.17 -8.14
N ASN A 54 1.82 -7.72 -9.34
CA ASN A 54 1.02 -8.86 -9.83
C ASN A 54 1.05 -10.16 -9.00
N ASP A 55 2.07 -10.36 -8.18
CA ASP A 55 2.30 -11.52 -7.32
C ASP A 55 2.22 -11.17 -5.82
N ALA A 56 1.78 -9.95 -5.47
CA ALA A 56 1.67 -9.54 -4.08
C ALA A 56 0.45 -10.18 -3.41
N ASP A 57 0.62 -10.64 -2.17
CA ASP A 57 -0.50 -10.99 -1.29
C ASP A 57 -0.95 -9.75 -0.50
N LEU A 58 0.00 -8.88 -0.15
CA LEU A 58 -0.22 -7.64 0.61
C LEU A 58 0.53 -6.48 -0.03
N LEU A 59 -0.20 -5.38 -0.25
CA LEU A 59 0.32 -4.16 -0.83
C LEU A 59 0.11 -2.96 0.09
N PHE A 60 1.22 -2.31 0.48
CA PHE A 60 1.21 -1.00 1.13
C PHE A 60 1.34 0.11 0.08
N LEU A 61 0.40 1.03 0.08
CA LEU A 61 0.45 2.24 -0.75
C LEU A 61 0.66 3.45 0.15
N ILE A 62 1.87 4.03 0.12
CA ILE A 62 2.27 5.13 0.99
C ILE A 62 2.40 6.40 0.16
N VAL A 63 1.48 7.34 0.34
CA VAL A 63 1.30 8.42 -0.64
C VAL A 63 1.11 9.78 0.04
N ASP A 64 1.73 10.81 -0.53
CA ASP A 64 1.45 12.20 -0.19
C ASP A 64 0.27 12.77 -1.00
N LYS A 65 -0.10 14.03 -0.73
CA LYS A 65 -1.19 14.73 -1.45
C LYS A 65 -1.02 14.83 -2.97
N ASN A 66 0.21 14.71 -3.48
CA ASN A 66 0.53 14.90 -4.90
C ASN A 66 0.42 13.59 -5.70
N GLY A 67 0.44 12.42 -5.03
CA GLY A 67 0.39 11.10 -5.66
C GLY A 67 -0.99 10.45 -5.77
N ILE A 68 -2.07 11.17 -5.44
CA ILE A 68 -3.42 10.60 -5.29
C ILE A 68 -3.96 9.92 -6.56
N ASN A 69 -3.65 10.45 -7.76
CA ASN A 69 -4.11 9.85 -9.01
C ASN A 69 -3.44 8.50 -9.28
N ASP A 70 -2.13 8.42 -9.03
CA ASP A 70 -1.41 7.15 -9.14
C ASP A 70 -1.90 6.15 -8.10
N LEU A 71 -2.13 6.61 -6.87
CA LEU A 71 -2.70 5.80 -5.81
C LEU A 71 -4.03 5.16 -6.22
N MET A 72 -4.98 5.98 -6.70
CA MET A 72 -6.30 5.49 -7.10
C MET A 72 -6.19 4.46 -8.23
N ARG A 73 -5.29 4.69 -9.20
CA ARG A 73 -5.04 3.74 -10.29
C ARG A 73 -4.49 2.43 -9.74
N ILE A 74 -3.50 2.46 -8.87
CA ILE A 74 -2.87 1.26 -8.30
C ILE A 74 -3.87 0.50 -7.42
N ALA A 75 -4.65 1.20 -6.59
CA ALA A 75 -5.70 0.60 -5.76
C ALA A 75 -6.75 -0.15 -6.59
N LYS A 76 -7.18 0.41 -7.72
CA LYS A 76 -8.11 -0.28 -8.62
C LYS A 76 -7.50 -1.53 -9.25
N ILE A 77 -6.23 -1.47 -9.64
CA ILE A 77 -5.50 -2.63 -10.18
C ILE A 77 -5.37 -3.70 -9.10
N SER A 78 -4.95 -3.33 -7.89
CA SER A 78 -4.73 -4.27 -6.78
C SER A 78 -6.02 -4.96 -6.34
N ASN A 79 -7.13 -4.21 -6.26
CA ASN A 79 -8.47 -4.77 -6.03
C ASN A 79 -8.85 -5.79 -7.11
N GLY A 80 -8.63 -5.46 -8.39
CA GLY A 80 -8.89 -6.38 -9.50
C GLY A 80 -8.02 -7.65 -9.50
N LEU A 81 -6.88 -7.62 -8.80
CA LEU A 81 -5.96 -8.75 -8.62
C LEU A 81 -6.21 -9.52 -7.30
N ASN A 82 -7.21 -9.13 -6.50
CA ASN A 82 -7.49 -9.68 -5.16
C ASN A 82 -6.30 -9.55 -4.18
N ILE A 83 -5.56 -8.45 -4.27
CA ILE A 83 -4.42 -8.16 -3.39
C ILE A 83 -4.92 -7.39 -2.16
N LEU A 84 -4.58 -7.86 -0.96
CA LEU A 84 -4.90 -7.15 0.28
C LEU A 84 -4.18 -5.80 0.28
N THR A 85 -4.92 -4.70 0.19
CA THR A 85 -4.34 -3.37 -0.04
C THR A 85 -4.55 -2.45 1.17
N ILE A 86 -3.46 -1.89 1.69
CA ILE A 86 -3.48 -0.90 2.77
C ILE A 86 -2.94 0.43 2.24
N ALA A 87 -3.78 1.46 2.23
CA ALA A 87 -3.38 2.80 1.83
C ALA A 87 -3.06 3.68 3.05
N LEU A 88 -1.89 4.30 3.04
CA LEU A 88 -1.43 5.31 3.99
C LEU A 88 -1.32 6.64 3.25
N ILE A 89 -2.12 7.63 3.66
CA ILE A 89 -2.15 8.92 2.98
C ILE A 89 -2.00 10.08 3.94
N LYS A 90 -1.22 11.07 3.52
CA LYS A 90 -1.31 12.43 4.04
C LYS A 90 -2.04 13.33 3.03
N SER A 91 -3.32 13.65 3.29
CA SER A 91 -4.15 14.47 2.39
C SER A 91 -5.21 15.27 3.15
N GLU A 92 -5.52 16.46 2.63
CA GLU A 92 -6.55 17.37 3.15
C GLU A 92 -7.89 17.27 2.38
N LYS A 93 -7.96 16.51 1.27
CA LYS A 93 -9.13 16.48 0.38
C LYS A 93 -10.06 15.29 0.65
N SER A 94 -11.33 15.57 0.99
CA SER A 94 -12.36 14.57 1.35
C SER A 94 -12.80 13.67 0.20
N ASP A 95 -13.03 14.22 -0.99
CA ASP A 95 -13.85 13.51 -1.98
C ASP A 95 -13.12 12.32 -2.62
N VAL A 96 -11.79 12.41 -2.73
CA VAL A 96 -10.97 11.30 -3.26
C VAL A 96 -10.77 10.19 -2.22
N ILE A 97 -10.94 10.50 -0.93
CA ILE A 97 -10.80 9.52 0.14
C ILE A 97 -11.92 8.48 0.08
N ASP A 98 -13.16 8.90 -0.22
CA ASP A 98 -14.30 7.99 -0.23
C ASP A 98 -14.25 6.96 -1.36
N ASP A 99 -13.79 7.37 -2.54
CA ASP A 99 -13.58 6.44 -3.64
C ASP A 99 -12.40 5.52 -3.38
N LEU A 100 -11.37 6.00 -2.69
CA LEU A 100 -10.23 5.16 -2.35
C LEU A 100 -10.60 4.12 -1.30
N LYS A 101 -11.38 4.49 -0.29
CA LYS A 101 -11.90 3.54 0.73
C LYS A 101 -12.68 2.38 0.12
N LYS A 102 -13.27 2.56 -1.06
CA LYS A 102 -13.95 1.48 -1.81
C LYS A 102 -12.99 0.62 -2.62
N ALA A 103 -11.79 1.10 -2.89
CA ALA A 103 -10.79 0.45 -3.73
C ALA A 103 -9.69 -0.26 -2.93
N VAL A 104 -9.65 -0.09 -1.61
CA VAL A 104 -8.65 -0.71 -0.73
C VAL A 104 -9.34 -1.39 0.45
N ASP A 105 -8.69 -2.40 1.03
CA ASP A 105 -9.21 -3.13 2.19
C ASP A 105 -9.01 -2.36 3.49
N SER A 106 -7.96 -1.54 3.56
CA SER A 106 -7.69 -0.70 4.71
C SER A 106 -7.14 0.67 4.31
N PHE A 107 -7.52 1.68 5.09
CA PHE A 107 -7.19 3.07 4.84
C PHE A 107 -6.77 3.74 6.14
N ILE A 108 -5.59 4.38 6.11
CA ILE A 108 -4.99 5.11 7.23
C ILE A 108 -4.72 6.55 6.78
N LEU A 109 -5.42 7.49 7.40
CA LEU A 109 -5.17 8.92 7.22
C LEU A 109 -4.10 9.37 8.21
N LEU A 110 -2.99 9.88 7.69
CA LEU A 110 -1.94 10.54 8.45
C LEU A 110 -2.30 12.02 8.59
N THR A 111 -2.81 12.39 9.76
CA THR A 111 -3.00 13.79 10.14
C THR A 111 -1.73 14.33 10.76
N ASP A 112 -1.43 15.61 10.54
CA ASP A 112 -0.38 16.26 11.32
C ASP A 112 -0.75 16.17 12.81
N VAL A 113 0.20 15.76 13.64
CA VAL A 113 0.07 15.89 15.08
C VAL A 113 0.16 17.38 15.36
N THR A 114 -0.96 18.04 15.65
CA THR A 114 -0.94 19.36 16.29
C THR A 114 -0.15 19.22 17.58
N GLN A 115 1.08 19.74 17.58
CA GLN A 115 1.84 19.99 18.81
C GLN A 115 1.33 21.28 19.47
#